data_AF-A0A927J2Q1-F1
#
_entry.id   AF-A0A927J2Q1-F1
#
_cell.length_a   1.000
_cell.length_b   1.000
_cell.length_c   1.000
_cell.angle_alpha   90.00
_cell.angle_beta   90.00
_cell.angle_gamma   90.00
#
_symmetry.space_group_name_H-M   'P 1'
#
loop_
_entity.id
_entity.type
_entity.pdbx_description
1 polymer ?
#
loop_
_entity_poly.entity_id
_entity_poly.type
_entity_poly.pdbx_seq_one_letter_code
_entity_poly.pdbx_strand_id
1 'polypeptide(L)'
;MSELSKMNKLSFRSIVGNDLGPICQLPQNKEELFFMFPKADYPLSVEQLQTVVENRSDSTVILLDNKIVGFANFYEVKENEYCSIGNIIVSSNFRNKGIGLFLI
;
A
#
# COMPACT_ATOMS: atom_id res chain seq x y z
N MET A 1 -5.84 14.76 23.41
CA MET A 1 -4.87 14.80 22.28
C MET A 1 -5.67 14.63 20.99
N SER A 2 -5.79 15.69 20.18
CA SER A 2 -6.64 15.72 18.99
C SER A 2 -6.11 14.80 17.89
N GLU A 3 -6.99 14.29 17.02
CA GLU A 3 -6.61 13.51 15.83
C GLU A 3 -5.57 14.22 14.94
N LEU A 4 -5.58 15.57 14.96
CA LEU A 4 -4.59 16.41 14.28
C LEU A 4 -3.14 16.14 14.71
N SER A 5 -2.90 15.80 15.97
CA SER A 5 -1.55 15.48 16.47
C SER A 5 -1.00 14.15 15.95
N LYS A 6 -1.86 13.25 15.47
CA LYS A 6 -1.45 11.96 14.88
C LYS A 6 -0.98 12.14 13.43
N MET A 7 -1.52 13.09 12.67
CA MET A 7 -1.13 13.31 11.27
C MET A 7 0.27 13.92 11.08
N ASN A 8 0.85 14.55 12.10
CA ASN A 8 2.21 15.12 12.05
C ASN A 8 3.35 14.09 11.89
N LYS A 9 3.03 12.80 11.80
CA LYS A 9 4.00 11.71 11.63
C LYS A 9 3.68 10.78 10.46
N LEU A 10 2.82 11.24 9.55
CA LEU A 10 2.59 10.55 8.31
C LEU A 10 3.80 10.77 7.39
N SER A 11 4.33 9.69 6.84
CA SER A 11 5.44 9.72 5.89
C SER A 11 5.31 8.59 4.89
N PHE A 12 6.10 8.63 3.84
CA PHE A 12 6.20 7.55 2.87
C PHE A 12 7.67 7.27 2.55
N ARG A 13 7.93 6.05 2.09
CA ARG A 13 9.23 5.64 1.55
C ARG A 13 9.06 4.47 0.60
N SER A 14 10.07 4.22 -0.21
CA SER A 14 10.17 2.98 -0.98
C SER A 14 10.13 1.77 -0.04
N ILE A 15 9.52 0.70 -0.53
CA ILE A 15 9.44 -0.60 0.16
C ILE A 15 10.85 -1.17 0.40
N VAL A 16 11.03 -1.87 1.52
CA VAL A 16 12.21 -2.70 1.81
C VAL A 16 11.77 -4.13 2.14
N GLY A 17 12.67 -5.11 2.06
CA GLY A 17 12.31 -6.55 2.19
C GLY A 17 11.52 -6.91 3.45
N ASN A 18 11.80 -6.26 4.58
CA ASN A 18 11.09 -6.50 5.86
C ASN A 18 9.63 -5.98 5.87
N ASP A 19 9.21 -5.22 4.86
CA ASP A 19 7.87 -4.65 4.79
C ASP A 19 6.84 -5.62 4.19
N LEU A 20 7.27 -6.62 3.43
CA LEU A 20 6.39 -7.51 2.67
C LEU A 20 5.39 -8.22 3.58
N GLY A 21 5.88 -8.81 4.68
CA GLY A 21 5.04 -9.50 5.66
C GLY A 21 3.92 -8.61 6.21
N PRO A 22 4.23 -7.42 6.78
CA PRO A 22 3.22 -6.46 7.21
C PRO A 22 2.22 -6.04 6.13
N ILE A 23 2.65 -5.85 4.87
CA ILE A 23 1.75 -5.47 3.77
C ILE A 23 0.77 -6.61 3.45
N CYS A 24 1.22 -7.86 3.46
CA CYS A 24 0.37 -9.04 3.26
C CYS A 24 -0.78 -9.15 4.27
N GLN A 25 -0.66 -8.51 5.44
CA GLN A 25 -1.70 -8.48 6.48
C GLN A 25 -2.71 -7.33 6.34
N LEU A 26 -2.52 -6.41 5.38
CA LEU A 26 -3.42 -5.27 5.21
C LEU A 26 -4.81 -5.67 4.68
N PRO A 27 -4.95 -6.55 3.67
CA PRO A 27 -6.26 -7.03 3.23
C PRO A 27 -6.90 -7.90 4.31
N GLN A 28 -8.12 -7.57 4.73
CA GLN A 28 -8.80 -8.28 5.82
C GLN A 28 -9.62 -9.49 5.32
N ASN A 29 -9.88 -9.57 4.02
CA ASN A 29 -10.69 -10.62 3.40
C ASN A 29 -10.40 -10.73 1.90
N LYS A 30 -11.03 -11.72 1.25
CA LYS A 30 -10.88 -12.00 -0.18
C LYS A 30 -11.30 -10.83 -1.08
N GLU A 31 -12.34 -10.11 -0.69
CA GLU A 31 -12.90 -9.01 -1.47
C GLU A 31 -11.94 -7.81 -1.49
N GLU A 32 -11.39 -7.43 -0.33
CA GLU A 32 -10.39 -6.37 -0.27
C GLU A 32 -9.13 -6.71 -1.06
N LEU A 33 -8.68 -7.97 -0.97
CA LEU A 33 -7.56 -8.44 -1.78
C LEU A 33 -7.89 -8.37 -3.27
N PHE A 34 -9.08 -8.80 -3.68
CA PHE A 34 -9.52 -8.74 -5.06
C PHE A 34 -9.55 -7.30 -5.59
N PHE A 35 -10.03 -6.33 -4.81
CA PHE A 35 -10.08 -4.93 -5.25
C PHE A 35 -8.68 -4.32 -5.41
N MET A 36 -7.72 -4.63 -4.55
CA MET A 36 -6.36 -4.10 -4.71
C MET A 36 -5.50 -4.89 -5.69
N PHE A 37 -5.73 -6.20 -5.80
CA PHE A 37 -4.91 -7.13 -6.56
C PHE A 37 -5.75 -8.31 -7.10
N PRO A 38 -6.51 -8.11 -8.21
CA PRO A 38 -7.47 -9.09 -8.72
C PRO A 38 -6.89 -10.44 -9.12
N LYS A 39 -5.58 -10.51 -9.36
CA LYS A 39 -4.86 -11.73 -9.78
C LYS A 39 -4.25 -12.51 -8.61
N ALA A 40 -4.41 -12.05 -7.37
CA ALA A 40 -3.89 -12.74 -6.20
C ALA A 40 -4.90 -13.71 -5.60
N ASP A 41 -4.38 -14.79 -5.05
CA ASP A 41 -5.11 -15.71 -4.18
C ASP A 41 -5.08 -15.23 -2.73
N TYR A 42 -6.17 -15.49 -2.00
CA TYR A 42 -6.25 -15.17 -0.57
C TYR A 42 -5.89 -16.39 0.29
N PRO A 43 -5.10 -16.24 1.37
CA PRO A 43 -4.47 -15.00 1.85
C PRO A 43 -3.28 -14.56 0.97
N LEU A 44 -3.06 -13.25 0.88
CA LEU A 44 -1.94 -12.71 0.11
C LEU A 44 -0.61 -13.21 0.70
N SER A 45 0.19 -13.89 -0.11
CA SER A 45 1.50 -14.40 0.29
C SER A 45 2.62 -13.39 0.03
N VAL A 46 3.76 -13.58 0.70
CA VAL A 46 4.96 -12.78 0.46
C VAL A 46 5.47 -12.99 -0.97
N GLU A 47 5.40 -14.21 -1.50
CA GLU A 47 5.83 -14.50 -2.88
C GLU A 47 4.97 -13.78 -3.93
N GLN A 48 3.64 -13.74 -3.72
CA GLN A 48 2.72 -13.01 -4.59
C GLN A 48 3.01 -11.50 -4.57
N LEU A 49 3.25 -10.94 -3.38
CA LEU A 49 3.58 -9.52 -3.25
C LEU A 49 4.98 -9.18 -3.80
N GLN A 50 5.97 -10.04 -3.56
CA GLN A 50 7.33 -9.87 -4.10
C GLN A 50 7.31 -9.78 -5.62
N THR A 51 6.55 -10.67 -6.27
CA THR A 51 6.38 -10.66 -7.74
C THR A 51 5.81 -9.33 -8.23
N VAL A 52 4.89 -8.74 -7.49
CA VAL A 52 4.33 -7.42 -7.80
C VAL A 52 5.38 -6.32 -7.68
N VAL A 53 6.15 -6.32 -6.60
CA VAL A 53 7.17 -5.30 -6.32
C VAL A 53 8.27 -5.31 -7.38
N GLU A 54 8.65 -6.49 -7.88
CA GLU A 54 9.68 -6.64 -8.91
C GLU A 54 9.23 -6.21 -10.31
N ASN A 55 7.94 -6.33 -10.62
CA ASN A 55 7.39 -6.06 -11.96
C ASN A 55 6.68 -4.71 -12.06
N ARG A 56 6.74 -3.87 -11.02
CA ARG A 56 6.05 -2.58 -10.96
C ARG A 56 6.98 -1.46 -10.51
N SER A 57 6.60 -0.23 -10.83
CA SER A 57 7.38 0.95 -10.49
C SER A 57 6.94 1.55 -9.16
N ASP A 58 7.88 2.18 -8.46
CA ASP A 58 7.66 3.00 -7.26
C ASP A 58 6.80 2.36 -6.16
N SER A 59 7.09 1.09 -5.84
CA SER A 59 6.44 0.40 -4.72
C SER A 59 6.71 1.14 -3.41
N THR A 60 5.67 1.74 -2.85
CA THR A 60 5.73 2.72 -1.78
C THR A 60 4.88 2.29 -0.59
N VAL A 61 5.45 2.42 0.62
CA VAL A 61 4.72 2.20 1.87
C VAL A 61 4.42 3.54 2.54
N ILE A 62 3.23 3.62 3.14
CA ILE A 62 2.85 4.74 4.00
C ILE A 62 3.07 4.34 5.45
N LEU A 63 3.71 5.23 6.18
CA LEU A 63 4.07 5.06 7.57
C LEU A 63 3.31 6.08 8.42
N LEU A 64 2.74 5.60 9.52
CA LEU A 64 2.28 6.44 10.62
C LEU A 64 3.01 5.99 11.88
N ASP A 65 3.78 6.87 12.52
CA ASP A 65 4.61 6.50 13.67
C ASP A 65 5.53 5.30 13.37
N ASN A 66 6.16 5.27 12.18
CA ASN A 66 6.98 4.17 11.66
C ASN A 66 6.26 2.82 11.45
N LYS A 67 4.94 2.77 11.63
CA LYS A 67 4.12 1.59 11.32
C LYS A 67 3.57 1.68 9.91
N ILE A 68 3.66 0.60 9.14
CA ILE A 68 3.03 0.52 7.82
C ILE A 68 1.52 0.57 7.98
N VAL A 69 0.91 1.56 7.33
CA VAL A 69 -0.54 1.79 7.32
C VAL A 69 -1.13 1.79 5.92
N GLY A 70 -0.31 1.74 4.88
CA GLY A 70 -0.77 1.60 3.50
C GLY A 70 0.34 1.24 2.54
N PHE A 71 -0.06 0.84 1.34
CA PHE A 71 0.83 0.46 0.23
C PHE A 71 0.19 0.86 -1.11
N ALA A 72 1.02 1.23 -2.08
CA ALA A 72 0.64 1.42 -3.48
C ALA A 72 1.87 1.29 -4.40
N ASN A 73 1.63 1.12 -5.70
CA ASN A 73 2.65 1.17 -6.75
C ASN A 73 2.06 1.67 -8.07
N PHE A 74 2.90 1.89 -9.07
CA PHE A 74 2.45 2.09 -10.45
C PHE A 74 2.60 0.79 -11.24
N TYR A 75 1.48 0.29 -11.78
CA TYR A 75 1.50 -0.90 -12.63
C TYR A 75 1.78 -0.57 -14.10
N GLU A 76 1.68 0.70 -14.47
CA GLU A 76 2.05 1.20 -15.79
C GLU A 76 2.60 2.61 -15.64
N VAL A 77 3.74 2.88 -16.28
CA VAL A 77 4.36 4.19 -16.35
C VAL A 77 4.73 4.42 -17.81
N LYS A 78 4.15 5.47 -18.41
CA LYS A 78 4.52 5.97 -19.72
C LYS A 78 5.10 7.36 -19.56
N GLU A 79 6.40 7.44 -19.79
CA GLU A 79 7.17 8.67 -19.61
C GLU A 79 6.55 9.83 -20.40
N ASN A 80 6.36 10.98 -19.75
CA ASN A 80 5.73 12.18 -20.31
C ASN A 80 4.27 12.01 -20.79
N GLU A 81 3.60 10.91 -20.46
CA GLU A 81 2.20 10.67 -20.81
C GLU A 81 1.31 10.44 -19.57
N TYR A 82 1.46 9.28 -18.90
CA TYR A 82 0.63 8.91 -17.76
C TYR A 82 1.29 7.84 -16.88
N CYS A 83 0.78 7.74 -15.64
CA CYS A 83 1.01 6.61 -14.75
C CYS A 83 -0.32 6.03 -14.29
N SER A 84 -0.39 4.71 -14.15
CA SER A 84 -1.56 4.01 -13.62
C SER A 84 -1.23 3.41 -12.26
N ILE A 85 -1.90 3.92 -11.22
CA ILE A 85 -1.72 3.46 -9.85
C ILE A 85 -2.45 2.13 -9.60
N GLY A 86 -1.84 1.25 -8.83
CA GLY A 86 -2.37 -0.07 -8.48
C GLY A 86 -1.95 -0.52 -7.09
N ASN A 87 -2.52 -1.65 -6.67
CA ASN A 87 -2.29 -2.24 -5.35
C ASN A 87 -2.46 -1.27 -4.18
N ILE A 88 -3.39 -0.33 -4.32
CA ILE A 88 -3.72 0.62 -3.25
C ILE A 88 -4.44 -0.14 -2.14
N ILE A 89 -3.86 -0.12 -0.94
CA ILE A 89 -4.50 -0.65 0.25
C ILE A 89 -4.14 0.20 1.47
N VAL A 90 -5.13 0.39 2.35
CA VAL A 90 -4.97 1.06 3.63
C VAL A 90 -5.38 0.09 4.74
N SER A 91 -4.55 -0.01 5.77
CA SER A 91 -4.81 -0.77 6.99
C SER A 91 -6.22 -0.44 7.52
N SER A 92 -7.01 -1.46 7.83
CA SER A 92 -8.39 -1.35 8.34
C SER A 92 -8.51 -0.35 9.52
N ASN A 93 -7.56 -0.39 10.45
CA ASN A 93 -7.49 0.51 11.62
C ASN A 93 -7.32 2.03 11.29
N PHE A 94 -6.97 2.36 10.04
CA PHE A 94 -6.62 3.72 9.60
C PHE A 94 -7.42 4.20 8.39
N ARG A 95 -8.48 3.48 8.00
CA ARG A 95 -9.41 3.93 6.94
C ARG A 95 -10.21 5.15 7.38
N ASN A 96 -10.66 5.94 6.40
CA ASN A 96 -11.40 7.20 6.59
C ASN A 96 -10.65 8.28 7.40
N LYS A 97 -9.31 8.19 7.47
CA LYS A 97 -8.43 9.17 8.16
C LYS A 97 -7.50 9.93 7.21
N GLY A 98 -7.85 10.01 5.92
CA GLY A 98 -7.07 10.73 4.91
C GLY A 98 -5.84 10.00 4.37
N ILE A 99 -5.53 8.76 4.83
CA ILE A 99 -4.35 8.00 4.36
C ILE A 99 -4.41 7.72 2.85
N GLY A 100 -5.57 7.36 2.32
CA GLY A 100 -5.76 7.15 0.89
C GLY A 100 -5.61 8.43 0.06
N LEU A 101 -5.97 9.59 0.64
CA LEU A 101 -5.77 10.89 -0.01
C LEU A 101 -4.29 11.28 -0.04
N PHE A 102 -3.54 10.96 1.01
CA PHE A 102 -2.09 11.20 1.06
C PHE A 102 -1.29 10.37 0.05
N LEU A 103 -1.87 9.29 -0.48
CA LEU A 103 -1.26 8.41 -1.48
C LEU A 103 -1.37 8.93 -2.92
N ILE A 104 -2.16 9.97 -3.18
CA ILE A 104 -2.51 10.48 -4.52
C ILE A 104 -2.00 11.91 -4.70
#